data_AF-A0A2T3MAX2-F1
#
_entry.id   AF-A0A2T3MAX2-F1
#
_cell.length_a   1.000
_cell.length_b   1.000
_cell.length_c   1.000
_cell.angle_alpha   90.00
_cell.angle_beta   90.00
_cell.angle_gamma   90.00
#
_symmetry.space_group_name_H-M   'P 1'
#
loop_
_entity.id
_entity.type
_entity.pdbx_description
1 polymer ?
#
loop_
_entity_poly.entity_id
_entity_poly.type
_entity_poly.pdbx_seq_one_letter_code
_entity_poly.pdbx_strand_id
1 'polypeptide(L)'
;MHSKTSSLKTKLLKAAVPLALACAFTAAPAMAKTATTVPAAAPQITAEQQHIAQRIGAIQQELAGIRSQTLQAHPELVKELKAYETAFNNKVKAMGYQPEKLIKRAQEIQLEARKEGLSNAKRTELVKEFAGIRTELAKQQRTILSDPAISKQDKQVQQDVITAMKKQDPKASKLLAELDGLVKQFKKS
;
A
#
# COMPACT_ATOMS: atom_id res chain seq x y z
N MET A 1 41.40 38.43 10.13
CA MET A 1 40.25 38.29 11.05
C MET A 1 39.34 37.20 10.48
N HIS A 2 39.23 36.08 11.18
CA HIS A 2 38.50 34.89 10.76
C HIS A 2 37.02 35.01 11.15
N SER A 3 36.11 34.83 10.19
CA SER A 3 34.71 34.51 10.48
C SER A 3 34.30 33.31 9.63
N LYS A 4 34.28 32.16 10.31
CA LYS A 4 33.91 30.85 9.81
C LYS A 4 32.41 30.67 10.04
N THR A 5 31.59 30.69 8.99
CA THR A 5 30.18 30.28 9.07
C THR A 5 29.97 29.07 8.17
N SER A 6 30.06 27.90 8.82
CA SER A 6 29.62 26.62 8.30
C SER A 6 28.11 26.67 8.04
N SER A 7 27.69 26.53 6.78
CA SER A 7 26.30 26.22 6.44
C SER A 7 26.23 24.83 5.82
N LEU A 8 26.12 23.85 6.70
CA LEU A 8 25.74 22.45 6.46
C LEU A 8 24.31 22.35 5.88
N LYS A 9 24.09 22.83 4.66
CA LYS A 9 22.77 22.80 3.99
C LYS A 9 22.82 22.18 2.60
N THR A 10 23.37 20.98 2.43
CA THR A 10 23.11 20.21 1.18
C THR A 10 23.44 18.71 1.23
N LYS A 11 23.13 18.01 2.34
CA LYS A 11 23.27 16.53 2.38
C LYS A 11 22.11 15.81 3.08
N LEU A 12 20.85 16.17 2.79
CA LEU A 12 19.68 15.41 3.25
C LEU A 12 18.54 15.37 2.21
N LEU A 13 18.88 15.03 0.96
CA LEU A 13 17.90 14.65 -0.07
C LEU A 13 18.34 13.33 -0.72
N LYS A 14 18.48 12.29 0.11
CA LYS A 14 18.61 10.89 -0.32
C LYS A 14 17.86 10.00 0.67
N ALA A 15 16.54 10.06 0.62
CA ALA A 15 15.63 9.02 1.09
C ALA A 15 14.18 9.37 0.68
N ALA A 16 13.96 9.60 -0.61
CA ALA A 16 12.62 9.40 -1.16
C ALA A 16 12.48 7.89 -1.35
N VAL A 17 11.88 7.20 -0.38
CA VAL A 17 11.39 5.83 -0.57
C VAL A 17 9.96 5.99 -1.10
N PRO A 18 9.72 5.83 -2.42
CA PRO A 18 8.36 5.68 -2.88
C PRO A 18 7.88 4.28 -2.47
N LEU A 19 7.11 4.20 -1.39
CA LEU A 19 6.16 3.10 -1.17
C LEU A 19 5.03 3.25 -2.22
N ALA A 20 5.37 2.96 -3.47
CA ALA A 20 4.42 2.92 -4.59
C ALA A 20 4.27 1.46 -5.01
N LEU A 21 3.57 0.68 -4.17
CA LEU A 21 3.10 -0.65 -4.52
C LEU A 21 1.56 -0.63 -4.49
N ALA A 22 0.97 0.12 -5.40
CA ALA A 22 -0.48 0.11 -5.61
C ALA A 22 -0.77 0.13 -7.11
N CYS A 23 -1.27 -1.01 -7.59
CA CYS A 23 -2.25 -1.15 -8.67
C CYS A 23 -1.88 -0.57 -10.04
N ALA A 24 -1.18 -1.36 -10.85
CA ALA A 24 -1.29 -1.29 -12.29
C ALA A 24 -1.52 -2.71 -12.85
N PHE A 25 -2.75 -3.22 -12.70
CA PHE A 25 -3.30 -4.22 -13.61
C PHE A 25 -4.11 -3.46 -14.64
N THR A 26 -3.44 -2.90 -15.64
CA THR A 26 -4.09 -2.52 -16.90
C THR A 26 -4.44 -3.84 -17.59
N ALA A 27 -5.73 -4.18 -17.62
CA ALA A 27 -6.23 -5.23 -18.47
C ALA A 27 -5.87 -4.88 -19.93
N ALA A 28 -4.99 -5.64 -20.55
CA ALA A 28 -4.72 -5.54 -21.97
C ALA A 28 -5.92 -6.12 -22.75
N PRO A 29 -6.43 -5.46 -23.80
CA PRO A 29 -7.41 -6.08 -24.68
C PRO A 29 -6.70 -7.12 -25.53
N ALA A 30 -7.01 -8.41 -25.31
CA ALA A 30 -6.57 -9.46 -26.21
C ALA A 30 -7.46 -9.46 -27.46
N MET A 31 -6.96 -8.90 -28.56
CA MET A 31 -7.46 -9.24 -29.90
C MET A 31 -6.90 -10.62 -30.29
N ALA A 32 -7.75 -11.64 -30.36
CA ALA A 32 -7.52 -12.83 -31.17
C ALA A 32 -8.85 -13.54 -31.46
N LYS A 33 -9.34 -13.40 -32.70
CA LYS A 33 -10.34 -14.28 -33.32
C LYS A 33 -9.72 -15.67 -33.46
N THR A 34 -10.32 -16.71 -32.87
CA THR A 34 -10.80 -17.96 -33.51
C THR A 34 -11.07 -19.08 -32.49
N ALA A 35 -12.24 -19.70 -32.64
CA ALA A 35 -12.60 -21.10 -32.33
C ALA A 35 -12.70 -21.59 -30.86
N THR A 36 -13.96 -21.74 -30.42
CA THR A 36 -14.55 -22.90 -29.73
C THR A 36 -13.72 -23.73 -28.74
N THR A 37 -13.81 -23.35 -27.47
CA THR A 37 -14.07 -24.23 -26.30
C THR A 37 -14.48 -23.31 -25.16
N VAL A 38 -15.68 -23.49 -24.60
CA VAL A 38 -16.23 -22.65 -23.53
C VAL A 38 -15.28 -22.68 -22.32
N PRO A 39 -14.58 -21.58 -21.96
CA PRO A 39 -14.00 -21.46 -20.65
C PRO A 39 -15.11 -21.02 -19.70
N ALA A 40 -15.15 -21.60 -18.49
CA ALA A 40 -15.94 -21.04 -17.40
C ALA A 40 -15.71 -19.53 -17.34
N ALA A 41 -16.79 -18.76 -17.49
CA ALA A 41 -16.72 -17.31 -17.53
C ALA A 41 -15.95 -16.81 -16.30
N ALA A 42 -14.78 -16.20 -16.51
CA ALA A 42 -14.16 -15.39 -15.49
C ALA A 42 -15.23 -14.37 -15.03
N PRO A 43 -15.38 -14.11 -13.71
CA PRO A 43 -16.37 -13.16 -13.25
C PRO A 43 -16.14 -11.83 -13.97
N GLN A 44 -17.08 -11.48 -14.86
CA GLN A 44 -16.99 -10.24 -15.60
C GLN A 44 -17.29 -9.13 -14.62
N ILE A 45 -16.26 -8.32 -14.33
CA ILE A 45 -16.43 -7.10 -13.54
C ILE A 45 -17.46 -6.24 -14.26
N THR A 46 -18.55 -5.89 -13.59
CA THR A 46 -19.59 -5.04 -14.20
C THR A 46 -19.04 -3.63 -14.43
N ALA A 47 -19.64 -2.89 -15.38
CA ALA A 47 -19.26 -1.48 -15.59
C ALA A 47 -19.40 -0.65 -14.30
N GLU A 48 -20.38 -1.00 -13.46
CA GLU A 48 -20.58 -0.41 -12.13
C GLU A 48 -19.43 -0.74 -11.17
N GLN A 49 -18.99 -2.00 -11.09
CA GLN A 49 -17.84 -2.39 -10.27
C GLN A 49 -16.55 -1.70 -10.75
N GLN A 50 -16.37 -1.51 -12.06
CA GLN A 50 -15.24 -0.76 -12.61
C GLN A 50 -15.27 0.71 -12.20
N HIS A 51 -16.44 1.36 -12.27
CA HIS A 51 -16.61 2.74 -11.82
C HIS A 51 -16.35 2.90 -10.32
N ILE A 52 -16.87 1.98 -9.49
CA ILE A 52 -16.60 1.94 -8.05
C ILE A 52 -15.10 1.79 -7.78
N ALA A 53 -14.41 0.87 -8.48
CA ALA A 53 -12.98 0.67 -8.32
C ALA A 53 -12.16 1.92 -8.71
N GLN A 54 -12.53 2.59 -9.80
CA GLN A 54 -11.90 3.85 -10.22
C GLN A 54 -12.09 4.94 -9.16
N ARG A 55 -13.30 5.08 -8.62
CA ARG A 55 -13.62 6.08 -7.60
C ARG A 55 -12.87 5.82 -6.29
N ILE A 56 -12.79 4.55 -5.85
CA ILE A 56 -11.97 4.16 -4.71
C ILE A 56 -10.50 4.58 -4.92
N GLY A 57 -9.95 4.33 -6.10
CA GLY A 57 -8.57 4.72 -6.44
C GLY A 57 -8.36 6.24 -6.35
N ALA A 58 -9.28 7.03 -6.90
CA ALA A 58 -9.21 8.50 -6.85
C ALA A 58 -9.26 9.02 -5.41
N ILE A 59 -10.19 8.52 -4.60
CA ILE A 59 -10.32 8.90 -3.18
C ILE A 59 -9.05 8.56 -2.40
N GLN A 60 -8.46 7.38 -2.64
CA GLN A 60 -7.21 6.98 -2.00
C GLN A 60 -6.05 7.92 -2.35
N GLN A 61 -5.96 8.37 -3.61
CA GLN A 61 -4.96 9.34 -4.03
C GLN A 61 -5.16 10.71 -3.37
N GLU A 62 -6.41 11.19 -3.28
CA GLU A 62 -6.72 12.46 -2.59
C GLU A 62 -6.40 12.38 -1.10
N LEU A 63 -6.82 11.31 -0.41
CA LEU A 63 -6.51 11.08 0.99
C LEU A 63 -5.00 10.97 1.25
N ALA A 64 -4.23 10.39 0.31
CA ALA A 64 -2.78 10.35 0.40
C ALA A 64 -2.15 11.74 0.34
N GLY A 65 -2.68 12.62 -0.54
CA GLY A 65 -2.28 14.03 -0.60
C GLY A 65 -2.53 14.76 0.71
N ILE A 66 -3.75 14.64 1.25
CA ILE A 66 -4.13 15.25 2.54
C ILE A 66 -3.25 14.71 3.67
N ARG A 67 -3.01 13.40 3.72
CA ARG A 67 -2.13 12.79 4.72
C ARG A 67 -0.72 13.34 4.65
N SER A 68 -0.16 13.51 3.44
CA SER A 68 1.18 14.08 3.26
C SER A 68 1.26 15.50 3.83
N GLN A 69 0.29 16.35 3.49
CA GLN A 69 0.19 17.72 4.02
C GLN A 69 -0.02 17.73 5.54
N THR A 70 -0.78 16.78 6.06
CA THR A 70 -1.01 16.62 7.51
C THR A 70 0.29 16.27 8.23
N LEU A 71 1.04 15.29 7.74
CA LEU A 71 2.31 14.90 8.36
C LEU A 71 3.39 15.98 8.25
N GLN A 72 3.33 16.85 7.24
CA GLN A 72 4.20 18.01 7.15
C GLN A 72 3.86 19.09 8.18
N ALA A 73 2.57 19.32 8.42
CA ALA A 73 2.09 20.30 9.40
C ALA A 73 2.20 19.81 10.85
N HIS A 74 2.19 18.50 11.06
CA HIS A 74 2.12 17.85 12.37
C HIS A 74 3.36 16.95 12.63
N PRO A 75 4.53 17.54 12.93
CA PRO A 75 5.78 16.78 13.15
C PRO A 75 5.71 15.81 14.34
N GLU A 76 4.81 16.01 15.29
CA GLU A 76 4.50 15.09 16.38
C GLU A 76 3.97 13.74 15.86
N LEU A 77 3.11 13.74 14.84
CA LEU A 77 2.60 12.51 14.22
C LEU A 77 3.71 11.72 13.54
N VAL A 78 4.70 12.42 12.98
CA VAL A 78 5.89 11.78 12.40
C VAL A 78 6.71 11.07 13.48
N LYS A 79 6.80 11.65 14.69
CA LYS A 79 7.48 10.99 15.82
C LYS A 79 6.72 9.75 16.27
N GLU A 80 5.40 9.82 16.37
CA GLU A 80 4.55 8.68 16.73
C GLU A 80 4.66 7.53 15.72
N LEU A 81 4.63 7.86 14.42
CA LEU A 81 4.82 6.88 13.34
C LEU A 81 6.18 6.20 13.42
N LYS A 82 7.26 6.94 13.67
CA LYS A 82 8.61 6.38 13.85
C LYS A 82 8.73 5.52 15.10
N ALA A 83 8.08 5.92 16.19
CA ALA A 83 8.03 5.13 17.42
C ALA A 83 7.31 3.80 17.17
N TYR A 84 6.19 3.83 16.43
CA TYR A 84 5.45 2.63 16.05
C TYR A 84 6.28 1.71 15.14
N GLU A 85 6.88 2.27 14.09
CA GLU A 85 7.75 1.54 13.17
C GLU A 85 8.92 0.86 13.92
N THR A 86 9.52 1.57 14.89
CA THR A 86 10.59 1.01 15.72
C THR A 86 10.10 -0.16 16.57
N ALA A 87 8.95 -0.01 17.23
CA ALA A 87 8.36 -1.09 18.04
C ALA A 87 8.01 -2.32 17.18
N PHE A 88 7.41 -2.09 16.02
CA PHE A 88 7.07 -3.14 15.05
C PHE A 88 8.33 -3.87 14.57
N ASN A 89 9.36 -3.14 14.15
CA ASN A 89 10.62 -3.73 13.66
C ASN A 89 11.39 -4.48 14.75
N ASN A 90 11.34 -4.00 16.00
CA ASN A 90 11.92 -4.73 17.12
C ASN A 90 11.21 -6.06 17.35
N LYS A 91 9.88 -6.10 17.20
CA LYS A 91 9.11 -7.35 17.27
C LYS A 91 9.46 -8.31 16.14
N VAL A 92 9.57 -7.80 14.90
CA VAL A 92 10.03 -8.59 13.74
C VAL A 92 11.37 -9.27 14.04
N LYS A 93 12.35 -8.49 14.53
CA LYS A 93 13.68 -9.00 14.90
C LYS A 93 13.62 -10.04 16.01
N ALA A 94 12.83 -9.78 17.06
CA ALA A 94 12.67 -10.71 18.18
C ALA A 94 12.02 -12.04 17.75
N MET A 95 11.18 -12.03 16.72
CA MET A 95 10.60 -13.23 16.13
C MET A 95 11.55 -13.98 15.18
N GLY A 96 12.74 -13.44 14.88
CA GLY A 96 13.68 -14.02 13.93
C GLY A 96 13.20 -14.00 12.46
N TYR A 97 12.17 -13.20 12.17
CA TYR A 97 11.56 -13.10 10.84
C TYR A 97 12.29 -12.07 9.96
N GLN A 98 12.41 -12.35 8.66
CA GLN A 98 13.10 -11.51 7.67
C GLN A 98 12.14 -11.08 6.53
N PRO A 99 11.26 -10.10 6.76
CA PRO A 99 10.31 -9.64 5.75
C PRO A 99 11.00 -9.07 4.51
N GLU A 100 12.21 -8.55 4.64
CA GLU A 100 12.93 -7.85 3.57
C GLU A 100 13.21 -8.77 2.38
N LYS A 101 13.50 -10.06 2.64
CA LYS A 101 13.72 -11.06 1.58
C LYS A 101 12.44 -11.31 0.78
N LEU A 102 11.32 -11.45 1.48
CA LEU A 102 10.02 -11.68 0.86
C LEU A 102 9.55 -10.46 0.08
N ILE A 103 9.76 -9.26 0.63
CA ILE A 103 9.45 -7.99 -0.05
C ILE A 103 10.30 -7.83 -1.31
N LYS A 104 11.61 -8.12 -1.23
CA LYS A 104 12.50 -8.09 -2.40
C LYS A 104 12.03 -9.05 -3.48
N ARG A 105 11.69 -10.30 -3.11
CA ARG A 105 11.17 -11.27 -4.09
C ARG A 105 9.85 -10.82 -4.70
N ALA A 106 8.95 -10.23 -3.92
CA ALA A 106 7.71 -9.67 -4.42
C ALA A 106 7.94 -8.55 -5.45
N GLN A 107 8.96 -7.71 -5.27
CA GLN A 107 9.36 -6.68 -6.23
C GLN A 107 9.95 -7.29 -7.52
N GLU A 108 10.82 -8.29 -7.39
CA GLU A 108 11.37 -9.02 -8.53
C GLU A 108 10.28 -9.68 -9.37
N ILE A 109 9.31 -10.34 -8.73
CA ILE A 109 8.15 -10.94 -9.42
C ILE A 109 7.39 -9.89 -10.23
N GLN A 110 7.20 -8.68 -9.71
CA GLN A 110 6.52 -7.62 -10.47
C GLN A 110 7.29 -7.18 -11.71
N LEU A 111 8.63 -7.15 -11.63
CA LEU A 111 9.47 -6.86 -12.80
C LEU A 111 9.43 -8.01 -13.81
N GLU A 112 9.48 -9.25 -13.35
CA GLU A 112 9.41 -10.45 -14.21
C GLU A 112 8.05 -10.57 -14.90
N ALA A 113 6.96 -10.31 -14.19
CA ALA A 113 5.60 -10.42 -14.73
C ALA A 113 5.30 -9.40 -15.85
N ARG A 114 6.07 -8.31 -15.93
CA ARG A 114 5.96 -7.27 -16.97
C ARG A 114 6.82 -7.54 -18.21
N LYS A 115 7.70 -8.55 -18.18
CA LYS A 115 8.55 -8.88 -19.33
C LYS A 115 7.70 -9.40 -20.49
N GLU A 116 8.01 -8.91 -21.68
CA GLU A 116 7.40 -9.39 -22.92
C GLU A 116 7.85 -10.84 -23.21
N GLY A 117 7.00 -11.60 -23.91
CA GLY A 117 7.29 -13.00 -24.26
C GLY A 117 7.20 -14.01 -23.10
N LEU A 118 6.75 -13.60 -21.92
CA LEU A 118 6.54 -14.52 -20.80
C LEU A 118 5.40 -15.51 -21.12
N SER A 119 5.68 -16.82 -20.98
CA SER A 119 4.66 -17.84 -21.19
C SER A 119 3.53 -17.71 -20.15
N ASN A 120 2.31 -18.11 -20.53
CA ASN A 120 1.17 -18.11 -19.61
C ASN A 120 1.42 -18.98 -18.38
N ALA A 121 2.07 -20.14 -18.54
CA ALA A 121 2.46 -21.00 -17.42
C ALA A 121 3.36 -20.26 -16.43
N LYS A 122 4.38 -19.54 -16.94
CA LYS A 122 5.29 -18.79 -16.08
C LYS A 122 4.61 -17.60 -15.39
N ARG A 123 3.69 -16.93 -16.09
CA ARG A 123 2.86 -15.87 -15.49
C ARG A 123 2.03 -16.40 -14.32
N THR A 124 1.41 -17.58 -14.49
CA THR A 124 0.63 -18.22 -13.42
C THR A 124 1.49 -18.61 -12.21
N GLU A 125 2.69 -19.13 -12.43
CA GLU A 125 3.64 -19.43 -11.34
C GLU A 125 4.01 -18.17 -10.55
N LEU A 126 4.36 -17.08 -11.24
CA LEU A 126 4.69 -15.81 -10.60
C LEU A 126 3.53 -15.23 -9.79
N VAL A 127 2.30 -15.32 -10.30
CA VAL A 127 1.10 -14.90 -9.58
C VAL A 127 0.89 -15.74 -8.32
N LYS A 128 1.07 -17.07 -8.41
CA LYS A 128 0.95 -17.98 -7.26
C LYS A 128 2.02 -17.69 -6.20
N GLU A 129 3.26 -17.48 -6.62
CA GLU A 129 4.38 -17.14 -5.73
C GLU A 129 4.11 -15.82 -5.00
N PHE A 130 3.69 -14.78 -5.73
CA PHE A 130 3.34 -13.50 -5.16
C PHE A 130 2.18 -13.60 -4.15
N ALA A 131 1.16 -14.39 -4.45
CA ALA A 131 0.05 -14.64 -3.54
C ALA A 131 0.49 -15.35 -2.25
N GLY A 132 1.43 -16.30 -2.36
CA GLY A 132 2.07 -16.96 -1.21
C GLY A 132 2.83 -15.97 -0.33
N ILE A 133 3.66 -15.12 -0.93
CA ILE A 133 4.41 -14.07 -0.22
C ILE A 133 3.45 -13.13 0.53
N ARG A 134 2.37 -12.67 -0.13
CA ARG A 134 1.36 -11.81 0.50
C ARG A 134 0.69 -12.48 1.70
N THR A 135 0.38 -13.77 1.58
CA THR A 135 -0.23 -14.56 2.66
C THR A 135 0.70 -14.65 3.86
N GLU A 136 1.99 -14.93 3.62
CA GLU A 136 2.98 -15.03 4.69
C GLU A 136 3.20 -13.68 5.39
N LEU A 137 3.38 -12.59 4.63
CA LEU A 137 3.50 -11.25 5.20
C LEU A 137 2.28 -10.87 6.05
N ALA A 138 1.07 -11.16 5.56
CA ALA A 138 -0.17 -10.87 6.29
C ALA A 138 -0.30 -11.71 7.57
N LYS A 139 0.10 -12.98 7.53
CA LYS A 139 0.14 -13.85 8.71
C LYS A 139 1.08 -13.27 9.77
N GLN A 140 2.30 -12.92 9.40
CA GLN A 140 3.29 -12.39 10.33
C GLN A 140 2.85 -11.03 10.90
N GLN A 141 2.28 -10.15 10.07
CA GLN A 141 1.71 -8.90 10.54
C GLN A 141 0.63 -9.13 11.61
N ARG A 142 -0.28 -10.10 11.40
CA ARG A 142 -1.31 -10.44 12.40
C ARG A 142 -0.70 -10.96 13.70
N THR A 143 0.35 -11.76 13.62
CA THR A 143 1.08 -12.24 14.81
C THR A 143 1.80 -11.12 15.55
N ILE A 144 2.33 -10.12 14.84
CA ILE A 144 2.92 -8.95 15.48
C ILE A 144 1.84 -8.09 16.15
N LEU A 145 0.72 -7.87 15.45
CA LEU A 145 -0.41 -7.10 15.97
C LEU A 145 -1.25 -7.83 17.03
N SER A 146 -0.98 -9.10 17.31
CA SER A 146 -1.56 -9.78 18.48
C SER A 146 -0.87 -9.39 19.78
N ASP A 147 0.30 -8.75 19.71
CA ASP A 147 0.93 -8.07 20.85
C ASP A 147 0.08 -6.84 21.25
N PRO A 148 -0.48 -6.80 22.46
CA PRO A 148 -1.38 -5.71 22.87
C PRO A 148 -0.72 -4.32 22.83
N ALA A 149 0.57 -4.22 23.13
CA ALA A 149 1.28 -2.94 23.15
C ALA A 149 1.42 -2.38 21.72
N ILE A 150 1.80 -3.24 20.77
CA ILE A 150 1.93 -2.87 19.35
C ILE A 150 0.56 -2.57 18.76
N SER A 151 -0.45 -3.41 19.05
CA SER A 151 -1.83 -3.20 18.58
C SER A 151 -2.40 -1.87 19.07
N LYS A 152 -2.18 -1.53 20.35
CA LYS A 152 -2.62 -0.25 20.91
C LYS A 152 -1.93 0.92 20.22
N GLN A 153 -0.63 0.83 20.00
CA GLN A 153 0.13 1.89 19.34
C GLN A 153 -0.25 2.07 17.86
N ASP A 154 -0.51 0.98 17.13
CA ASP A 154 -1.02 1.01 15.75
C ASP A 154 -2.36 1.76 15.66
N LYS A 155 -3.31 1.42 16.53
CA LYS A 155 -4.62 2.08 16.58
C LYS A 155 -4.50 3.56 16.93
N GLN A 156 -3.67 3.88 17.92
CA GLN A 156 -3.46 5.25 18.37
C GLN A 156 -2.92 6.11 17.23
N VAL A 157 -1.82 5.71 16.59
CA VAL A 157 -1.21 6.51 15.52
C VAL A 157 -2.13 6.66 14.30
N GLN A 158 -2.90 5.63 13.96
CA GLN A 158 -3.89 5.71 12.89
C GLN A 158 -5.00 6.71 13.24
N GLN A 159 -5.51 6.67 14.47
CA GLN A 159 -6.55 7.58 14.94
C GLN A 159 -6.07 9.03 14.98
N ASP A 160 -4.84 9.26 15.43
CA ASP A 160 -4.26 10.60 15.54
C ASP A 160 -4.05 11.22 14.16
N VAL A 161 -3.51 10.45 13.21
CA VAL A 161 -3.39 10.87 11.81
C VAL A 161 -4.74 11.19 11.19
N ILE A 162 -5.74 10.31 11.33
CA ILE A 162 -7.09 10.54 10.79
C ILE A 162 -7.72 11.78 11.43
N THR A 163 -7.56 11.96 12.74
CA THR A 163 -8.09 13.11 13.47
C THR A 163 -7.46 14.41 12.97
N ALA A 164 -6.14 14.43 12.79
CA ALA A 164 -5.43 15.59 12.25
C ALA A 164 -5.86 15.87 10.80
N MET A 165 -5.96 14.85 9.94
CA MET A 165 -6.46 15.01 8.57
C MET A 165 -7.85 15.65 8.53
N LYS A 166 -8.77 15.18 9.38
CA LYS A 166 -10.14 15.72 9.46
C LYS A 166 -10.19 17.16 9.98
N LYS A 167 -9.30 17.53 10.90
CA LYS A 167 -9.19 18.88 11.44
C LYS A 167 -8.58 19.85 10.44
N GLN A 168 -7.59 19.40 9.69
CA GLN A 168 -6.85 20.22 8.73
C GLN A 168 -7.59 20.41 7.41
N ASP A 169 -8.22 19.35 6.89
CA ASP A 169 -8.97 19.40 5.62
C ASP A 169 -10.40 18.86 5.80
N PRO A 170 -11.45 19.69 5.64
CA PRO A 170 -12.83 19.24 5.75
C PRO A 170 -13.23 18.21 4.68
N LYS A 171 -12.50 18.13 3.56
CA LYS A 171 -12.69 17.08 2.54
C LYS A 171 -12.32 15.70 3.07
N ALA A 172 -11.36 15.60 4.00
CA ALA A 172 -10.92 14.31 4.54
C ALA A 172 -12.09 13.52 5.15
N SER A 173 -12.96 14.20 5.90
CA SER A 173 -14.16 13.58 6.48
C SER A 173 -15.11 13.04 5.42
N LYS A 174 -15.34 13.80 4.34
CA LYS A 174 -16.23 13.39 3.23
C LYS A 174 -15.65 12.21 2.46
N LEU A 175 -14.36 12.29 2.11
CA LEU A 175 -13.64 11.25 1.38
C LEU A 175 -13.57 9.93 2.16
N LEU A 176 -13.34 9.99 3.48
CA LEU A 176 -13.34 8.79 4.33
C LEU A 176 -14.71 8.12 4.41
N ALA A 177 -15.78 8.91 4.53
CA ALA A 177 -17.15 8.38 4.53
C ALA A 177 -17.53 7.77 3.18
N GLU A 178 -17.16 8.44 2.09
CA GLU A 178 -17.39 7.94 0.73
C GLU A 178 -16.62 6.64 0.47
N LEU A 179 -15.35 6.56 0.89
CA LEU A 179 -14.54 5.37 0.77
C LEU A 179 -15.16 4.17 1.50
N ASP A 180 -15.64 4.35 2.73
CA ASP A 180 -16.32 3.30 3.50
C ASP A 180 -17.58 2.78 2.79
N GLY A 181 -18.38 3.70 2.23
CA GLY A 181 -19.56 3.36 1.43
C GLY A 181 -19.21 2.54 0.19
N LEU A 182 -18.22 2.99 -0.60
CA LEU A 182 -17.81 2.34 -1.84
C LEU A 182 -17.20 0.96 -1.59
N VAL A 183 -16.38 0.81 -0.54
CA VAL A 183 -15.79 -0.49 -0.19
C VAL A 183 -16.88 -1.49 0.21
N LYS A 184 -17.91 -1.05 0.95
CA LYS A 184 -19.05 -1.90 1.31
C LYS A 184 -19.86 -2.33 0.09
N GLN A 185 -20.06 -1.44 -0.88
CA GLN A 185 -20.74 -1.76 -2.13
C GLN A 185 -19.92 -2.75 -2.95
N PHE A 186 -18.61 -2.47 -3.14
CA PHE A 186 -17.71 -3.33 -3.91
C PHE A 186 -17.61 -4.76 -3.36
N LYS A 187 -17.75 -4.96 -2.04
CA LYS A 187 -17.75 -6.29 -1.41
C LYS A 187 -19.06 -7.06 -1.54
N LYS A 188 -20.17 -6.38 -1.85
CA LYS A 188 -21.52 -6.97 -1.98
C LYS A 188 -21.89 -7.30 -3.42
N SER A 189 -21.25 -6.61 -4.37
CA SER A 189 -21.33 -6.87 -5.82
C SER A 189 -20.52 -8.10 -6.21
#